data_AF-A0A7J7M915-F1
#
_entry.id   AF-A0A7J7M915-F1
#
_cell.length_a   1.000
_cell.length_b   1.000
_cell.length_c   1.000
_cell.angle_alpha   90.00
_cell.angle_beta   90.00
_cell.angle_gamma   90.00
#
_symmetry.space_group_name_H-M   'P 1'
#
loop_
_entity.id
_entity.type
_entity.pdbx_description
1 polymer ?
#
loop_
_entity_poly.entity_id
_entity_poly.type
_entity_poly.pdbx_seq_one_letter_code
_entity_poly.pdbx_strand_id
1 'polypeptide(L)' 'MANYRGQLFFLNREADTDKTFVYNTISATCRREGDIVIMVTSTGIASLVLDGGRTLHSRFKIPLDVLANSKSRFTKQSI' A
#
# COMPACT_ATOMS: atom_id res chain seq x y z
N MET A 1 -32.24 -2.88 -8.37
CA MET A 1 -31.18 -2.62 -7.35
C MET A 1 -29.95 -3.43 -7.75
N ALA A 2 -28.87 -2.78 -8.17
CA ALA A 2 -27.64 -3.48 -8.52
C ALA A 2 -26.92 -3.93 -7.24
N ASN A 3 -26.70 -5.24 -7.08
CA ASN A 3 -25.88 -5.78 -6.01
C ASN A 3 -24.40 -5.53 -6.35
N TYR A 4 -23.76 -4.58 -5.69
CA TYR A 4 -22.32 -4.38 -5.82
C TYR A 4 -21.58 -5.55 -5.15
N ARG A 5 -21.15 -6.53 -5.94
CA ARG A 5 -20.30 -7.63 -5.48
C ARG A 5 -18.86 -7.16 -5.42
N GLY A 6 -18.34 -6.91 -4.22
CA GLY A 6 -16.92 -6.68 -4.00
C GLY A 6 -16.10 -7.92 -4.33
N GLN A 7 -14.96 -7.75 -5.00
CA GLN A 7 -14.01 -8.81 -5.32
C GLN A 7 -12.67 -8.49 -4.65
N LEU A 8 -12.01 -9.51 -4.09
CA LEU A 8 -10.71 -9.38 -3.44
C LEU A 8 -9.68 -10.25 -4.18
N PHE A 9 -8.55 -9.65 -4.52
CA PHE A 9 -7.44 -10.31 -5.21
C PHE A 9 -6.16 -10.12 -4.42
N PHE A 10 -5.29 -11.14 -4.45
CA PHE A 10 -3.95 -11.06 -3.85
C PHE A 10 -2.90 -11.41 -4.90
N LEU A 11 -1.93 -10.51 -5.10
CA LEU A 11 -0.81 -10.74 -6.00
C LEU A 11 0.43 -11.09 -5.19
N ASN A 12 0.80 -12.39 -5.21
CA ASN A 12 2.05 -12.87 -4.62
C ASN A 12 3.09 -13.19 -5.72
N ARG A 13 4.35 -12.83 -5.49
CA ARG A 13 5.48 -12.96 -6.42
C ARG A 13 6.78 -12.84 -5.63
N GLU A 14 7.83 -13.55 -6.04
CA GLU A 14 9.12 -13.57 -5.32
C GLU A 14 10.01 -12.35 -5.60
N ALA A 15 9.67 -11.51 -6.58
CA ALA A 15 10.39 -10.28 -6.88
C ALA A 15 9.56 -9.03 -6.50
N ASP A 16 10.14 -8.18 -5.64
CA ASP A 16 9.44 -7.03 -5.03
C ASP A 16 9.20 -5.85 -5.98
N THR A 17 10.10 -5.63 -6.95
CA THR A 17 10.02 -4.48 -7.86
C THR A 17 8.85 -4.60 -8.85
N ASP A 18 8.57 -5.81 -9.29
CA ASP A 18 7.61 -6.05 -10.37
C ASP A 18 6.15 -5.96 -9.89
N LYS A 19 5.89 -6.27 -8.62
CA LYS A 19 4.56 -6.10 -8.02
C LYS A 19 4.14 -4.64 -8.02
N THR A 20 5.08 -3.75 -7.69
CA THR A 20 4.81 -2.31 -7.61
C THR A 20 4.43 -1.75 -8.99
N PHE A 21 5.12 -2.18 -10.04
CA PHE A 21 4.77 -1.82 -11.41
C PHE A 21 3.34 -2.29 -11.79
N VAL A 22 2.99 -3.53 -11.44
CA VAL A 22 1.64 -4.07 -11.72
C VAL A 22 0.57 -3.26 -10.98
N TYR A 23 0.76 -2.97 -9.69
CA TYR A 23 -0.21 -2.18 -8.93
C TYR A 23 -0.38 -0.76 -9.48
N ASN A 24 0.72 -0.11 -9.89
CA ASN A 24 0.67 1.21 -10.54
C ASN A 24 -0.05 1.15 -11.90
N THR A 25 0.18 0.09 -12.68
CA THR A 25 -0.47 -0.10 -13.99
C THR A 25 -1.98 -0.31 -13.84
N ILE A 26 -2.40 -1.13 -12.88
CA ILE A 26 -3.82 -1.36 -12.57
C ILE A 26 -4.45 -0.05 -12.11
N SER A 27 -3.80 0.66 -11.18
CA SER A 27 -4.29 1.95 -10.69
C SER A 27 -4.45 2.97 -11.81
N ALA A 28 -3.48 3.06 -12.73
CA ALA A 28 -3.56 3.98 -13.87
C ALA A 28 -4.71 3.63 -14.82
N THR A 29 -4.92 2.33 -15.08
CA THR A 29 -6.01 1.85 -15.93
C THR A 29 -7.38 2.19 -15.31
N CYS A 30 -7.60 1.90 -14.03
CA CYS A 30 -8.84 2.23 -13.34
C CYS A 30 -9.06 3.75 -13.28
N ARG A 31 -8.03 4.55 -12.96
CA ARG A 31 -8.14 6.02 -12.97
C ARG A 31 -8.48 6.56 -14.36
N ARG A 32 -7.96 5.96 -15.43
CA ARG A 32 -8.29 6.32 -16.82
C ARG A 32 -9.76 6.05 -17.14
N GLU A 33 -10.36 5.02 -16.53
CA GLU A 33 -11.78 4.70 -16.67
C GLU A 33 -12.70 5.57 -15.79
N GLY A 34 -12.12 6.45 -14.97
CA GLY A 34 -12.84 7.37 -14.08
C GLY A 34 -13.07 6.81 -12.67
N ASP A 35 -12.50 5.66 -12.34
CA ASP A 35 -12.64 5.05 -11.02
C ASP A 35 -11.77 5.74 -9.96
N ILE A 36 -12.26 5.73 -8.72
CA ILE A 36 -11.53 6.24 -7.56
C ILE A 36 -10.64 5.12 -7.01
N VAL A 37 -9.33 5.27 -7.18
CA VAL A 37 -8.33 4.30 -6.70
C VAL A 37 -7.56 4.84 -5.50
N ILE A 38 -7.62 4.11 -4.37
CA ILE A 38 -6.86 4.41 -3.15
C ILE A 38 -5.66 3.45 -3.05
N MET A 39 -4.46 4.00 -3.25
CA MET A 39 -3.21 3.27 -3.14
C MET A 39 -2.64 3.37 -1.73
N VAL A 40 -2.43 2.22 -1.08
CA VAL A 40 -2.01 2.13 0.32
C VAL A 40 -0.91 1.09 0.50
N THR A 41 0.07 1.40 1.35
CA THR A 41 1.15 0.47 1.71
C THR A 41 1.49 0.57 3.19
N SER A 42 2.17 -0.43 3.74
CA SER A 42 2.55 -0.48 5.15
C SER A 42 3.74 0.42 5.48
N THR A 43 4.74 0.51 4.59
CA THR A 43 5.99 1.24 4.86
C THR A 43 6.04 2.60 4.14
N GLY A 44 6.74 3.56 4.75
CA GLY A 44 6.95 4.88 4.15
C GLY A 44 7.70 4.80 2.83
N ILE A 45 8.77 4.00 2.76
CA ILE A 45 9.60 3.84 1.56
C ILE A 45 8.77 3.23 0.42
N ALA A 46 7.98 2.18 0.68
CA ALA A 46 7.11 1.61 -0.35
C ALA A 46 6.06 2.60 -0.84
N SER A 47 5.65 3.59 -0.01
CA SER A 47 4.63 4.57 -0.41
C SER A 47 5.15 5.54 -1.45
N LEU A 48 6.47 5.77 -1.48
CA LEU A 48 7.13 6.60 -2.47
C LEU A 48 7.18 5.94 -3.85
N VAL A 49 7.16 4.60 -3.90
CA VAL A 49 7.23 3.84 -5.16
C VAL A 49 5.84 3.66 -5.80
N LEU A 50 4.77 3.77 -5.00
CA LEU A 50 3.39 3.70 -5.50
C LEU A 50 2.92 5.09 -5.95
N ASP A 51 2.32 5.16 -7.14
CA ASP A 51 1.81 6.43 -7.66
C ASP A 51 0.57 6.92 -6.89
N GLY A 52 0.72 8.07 -6.22
CA GLY A 52 -0.26 8.58 -5.26
C GLY A 52 -0.37 7.71 -4.00
N GLY A 53 0.61 6.83 -3.75
CA GLY A 53 0.69 5.98 -2.58
C GLY A 53 0.80 6.79 -1.29
N ARG A 54 0.22 6.25 -0.22
CA ARG A 54 0.47 6.73 1.14
C ARG A 54 0.48 5.54 2.07
N THR A 55 1.03 5.74 3.26
CA THR A 55 1.01 4.70 4.28
C THR A 55 -0.40 4.45 4.80
N LEU A 56 -0.70 3.21 5.20
CA LEU A 56 -1.94 2.81 5.85
C LEU A 56 -2.26 3.74 7.03
N HIS A 57 -1.25 4.06 7.84
CA HIS A 57 -1.37 4.97 8.97
C HIS A 57 -1.74 6.40 8.56
N SER A 58 -1.11 6.98 7.53
CA SER A 58 -1.42 8.35 7.10
C SER A 58 -2.76 8.45 6.34
N ARG A 59 -3.23 7.36 5.71
CA ARG A 59 -4.51 7.32 4.98
C ARG A 59 -5.70 7.13 5.91
N PHE A 60 -5.65 6.10 6.75
CA PHE A 60 -6.79 5.70 7.58
C PHE A 60 -6.70 6.19 9.02
N LYS A 61 -5.59 6.86 9.40
CA LYS A 61 -5.33 7.35 10.75
C LYS A 61 -5.48 6.24 11.80
N ILE A 62 -5.04 5.02 11.45
CA ILE A 62 -5.13 3.87 12.34
C ILE A 62 -4.25 4.14 13.56
N PRO A 63 -4.83 4.16 14.78
CA PRO A 63 -4.08 4.39 16.00
C PRO A 63 -3.03 3.30 16.18
N LEU A 64 -1.83 3.72 16.55
CA LEU A 64 -0.77 2.83 16.98
C LEU A 64 -0.86 2.72 18.49
N ASP A 65 -1.34 1.59 19.01
CA ASP A 65 -1.29 1.28 20.44
C ASP A 65 0.16 0.94 20.81
N VAL A 66 0.95 2.00 21.06
CA VAL A 66 2.32 1.87 21.52
C VAL A 66 2.30 1.57 23.01
N LEU A 67 2.35 0.28 23.36
CA LEU A 67 2.57 -0.16 24.74
C LEU A 67 3.97 0.24 25.22
N ALA A 68 4.16 0.43 26.53
CA ALA A 68 5.42 0.87 27.12
C ALA A 68 6.63 -0.05 26.81
N ASN A 69 6.38 -1.30 26.43
CA ASN A 69 7.38 -2.27 26.00
C ASN A 69 7.47 -2.46 24.47
N SER A 70 6.74 -1.66 23.69
CA SER A 70 6.81 -1.68 22.23
C SER A 70 8.18 -1.20 21.79
N LYS A 71 8.92 -2.06 21.08
CA LYS A 71 10.25 -1.76 20.56
C LYS A 71 10.28 -1.97 19.06
N SER A 72 10.51 -0.91 18.30
CA SER A 72 10.84 -0.98 16.87
C SER A 72 12.35 -1.14 16.69
N ARG A 73 12.79 -2.18 15.98
CA ARG A 73 14.21 -2.44 15.76
C ARG A 73 14.70 -1.67 14.52
N PHE A 74 15.51 -0.63 14.74
CA PHE A 74 16.26 0.05 13.68
C PHE A 74 17.76 -0.12 13.97
N THR A 75 18.42 -1.00 13.23
CA THR A 75 19.88 -1.19 13.30
C THR A 75 20.54 -0.37 12.22
N LYS A 76 21.65 0.30 12.54
CA LYS A 76 22.47 0.99 11.52
C LYS A 76 23.03 -0.05 10.56
N GLN A 77 22.66 0.01 9.28
CA GLN A 77 23.40 -0.69 8.23
C GLN A 77 24.67 0.14 7.98
N SER A 78 25.84 -0.36 8.37
CA SER A 78 27.10 0.18 7.83
C SER A 78 27.15 -0.19 6.35
N ILE A 79 27.36 0.81 5.52
CA ILE A 79 27.72 0.68 4.09
C ILE A 79 29.19 0.30 4.01
#